data_AF-A0A1B6YD18-F1
#
_entry.id   AF-A0A1B6YD18-F1
#
_cell.length_a   1.000
_cell.length_b   1.000
_cell.length_c   1.000
_cell.angle_alpha   90.00
_cell.angle_beta   90.00
_cell.angle_gamma   90.00
#
_symmetry.space_group_name_H-M   'P 1'
#
loop_
_entity.id
_entity.type
_entity.pdbx_description
1 polymer ?
#
loop_
_entity_poly.entity_id
_entity_poly.type
_entity_poly.pdbx_seq_one_letter_code
_entity_poly.pdbx_strand_id
1 'polypeptide(L)'
;MDIQSIVLGYIFSTIISTIILWILIDKLGWNYLAKKLQIPKKEPGILTLPMGVVERVLYTTAFLVYEPTIIGIWLVLKVATHWGRWTKENQRGTYNLFLIGNALSIILSYLGASIAYQEFIRF
;
A
#
# COMPACT_ATOMS: atom_id res chain seq x y z
N MET A 1 -13.74 -1.80 21.32
CA MET A 1 -12.55 -1.04 20.90
C MET A 1 -12.58 0.28 21.61
N ASP A 2 -11.49 0.67 22.26
CA ASP A 2 -11.37 2.03 22.77
C ASP A 2 -11.05 2.99 21.61
N ILE A 3 -11.57 4.21 21.68
CA ILE A 3 -11.37 5.23 20.66
C ILE A 3 -9.89 5.57 20.49
N GLN A 4 -9.12 5.48 21.58
CA GLN A 4 -7.67 5.70 21.55
C GLN A 4 -6.96 4.64 20.69
N SER A 5 -7.33 3.36 20.83
CA SER A 5 -6.74 2.28 20.02
C SER A 5 -7.09 2.41 18.54
N ILE A 6 -8.32 2.83 18.22
CA ILE A 6 -8.74 3.13 16.84
C ILE A 6 -7.86 4.23 16.24
N VAL A 7 -7.71 5.35 16.96
CA VAL A 7 -6.89 6.48 16.51
C VAL A 7 -5.44 6.05 16.30
N LEU A 8 -4.86 5.26 17.22
CA LEU A 8 -3.50 4.74 17.08
C LEU A 8 -3.35 3.81 15.86
N GLY A 9 -4.32 2.94 15.61
CA GLY A 9 -4.33 2.06 14.43
C GLY A 9 -4.37 2.83 13.10
N TYR A 10 -5.16 3.91 13.04
CA TYR A 10 -5.17 4.79 11.86
C TYR A 10 -3.87 5.59 11.71
N ILE A 11 -3.29 6.10 12.79
CA ILE A 11 -1.98 6.78 12.75
C ILE A 11 -0.90 5.84 12.24
N PHE A 12 -0.88 4.59 12.72
CA PHE A 12 0.08 3.59 12.28
C PHE A 12 -0.11 3.24 10.79
N SER A 13 -1.33 2.90 10.39
CA SER A 13 -1.63 2.52 9.01
C SER A 13 -1.46 3.66 8.00
N THR A 14 -1.49 4.92 8.43
CA THR A 14 -1.31 6.06 7.52
C THR A 14 0.10 6.64 7.58
N ILE A 15 0.53 7.17 8.73
CA ILE A 15 1.78 7.94 8.87
C ILE A 15 2.99 7.00 8.82
N ILE A 16 3.04 6.02 9.73
CA ILE A 16 4.17 5.07 9.82
C ILE A 16 4.29 4.29 8.52
N SER A 17 3.17 3.86 7.98
CA SER A 17 3.11 3.11 6.72
C SER A 17 3.57 3.93 5.52
N THR A 18 3.33 5.25 5.50
CA THR A 18 3.89 6.14 4.46
C THR A 18 5.41 6.15 4.50
N ILE A 19 5.99 6.25 5.69
CA ILE A 19 7.45 6.27 5.87
C ILE A 19 8.05 4.94 5.41
N ILE A 20 7.46 3.81 5.82
CA ILE A 20 7.92 2.47 5.44
C ILE A 20 7.86 2.29 3.91
N LEU A 21 6.74 2.64 3.27
CA LEU A 21 6.60 2.51 1.82
C LEU A 21 7.55 3.44 1.06
N TRP A 22 7.78 4.65 1.56
CA TRP A 22 8.77 5.56 0.97
C TRP A 22 10.18 4.95 1.00
N ILE A 23 10.57 4.31 2.11
CA ILE A 23 11.88 3.63 2.19
C ILE A 23 11.90 2.41 1.26
N LEU A 24 10.92 1.51 1.34
CA LEU A 24 10.96 0.23 0.64
C LEU A 24 10.71 0.36 -0.86
N ILE A 25 9.74 1.18 -1.27
CA ILE A 25 9.33 1.30 -2.67
C ILE A 25 10.12 2.43 -3.34
N ASP A 26 10.03 3.66 -2.83
CA ASP A 26 10.63 4.83 -3.49
C ASP A 26 12.15 4.84 -3.38
N LYS A 27 12.71 4.52 -2.21
CA LYS A 27 14.16 4.56 -2.01
C LYS A 27 14.87 3.26 -2.38
N LEU A 28 14.31 2.09 -2.08
CA LEU A 28 14.98 0.82 -2.38
C LEU A 28 14.53 0.22 -3.73
N GLY A 29 13.22 0.01 -3.88
CA GLY A 29 12.66 -0.64 -5.07
C GLY A 29 12.96 0.11 -6.36
N TRP A 30 12.67 1.41 -6.42
CA TRP A 30 12.94 2.22 -7.62
C TRP A 30 14.43 2.39 -7.91
N ASN A 31 15.28 2.50 -6.90
CA ASN A 31 16.72 2.56 -7.12
C ASN A 31 17.28 1.23 -7.64
N TYR A 32 16.75 0.08 -7.18
CA TYR A 32 17.10 -1.23 -7.73
C TYR A 32 16.68 -1.37 -9.20
N LEU A 33 15.45 -0.97 -9.52
CA LEU A 33 14.91 -0.96 -10.89
C LEU A 33 15.70 -0.06 -11.82
N ALA A 34 16.03 1.16 -11.38
CA ALA A 34 16.81 2.11 -12.17
C ALA A 34 18.23 1.59 -12.45
N LYS A 35 18.88 0.97 -11.45
CA LYS A 35 20.25 0.44 -11.62
C LYS A 35 20.31 -0.82 -12.46
N LYS A 36 19.39 -1.77 -12.26
CA LYS A 36 19.48 -3.12 -12.85
C LYS A 36 18.76 -3.24 -14.19
N LEU A 37 17.65 -2.55 -14.36
CA LEU A 37 16.77 -2.69 -15.53
C LEU A 37 16.78 -1.44 -16.44
N GLN A 38 17.57 -0.42 -16.10
CA GLN A 38 17.67 0.86 -16.82
C GLN A 38 16.30 1.53 -17.07
N ILE A 39 15.30 1.21 -16.25
CA ILE A 39 13.97 1.79 -16.34
C ILE A 39 14.07 3.23 -15.83
N PRO A 40 13.51 4.23 -16.55
CA PRO A 40 13.53 5.62 -16.08
C PRO A 40 12.92 5.71 -14.69
N LYS A 41 13.54 6.54 -13.83
CA LYS A 41 13.06 6.78 -12.46
C LYS A 41 11.60 7.24 -12.51
N LYS A 42 10.84 6.84 -11.49
CA LYS A 42 9.45 7.27 -11.29
C LYS A 42 9.35 8.79 -11.42
N GLU A 43 8.52 9.26 -12.36
CA GLU A 43 8.02 10.62 -12.30
C GLU A 43 7.03 10.70 -11.13
N PRO A 44 7.31 11.50 -10.09
CA PRO A 44 6.40 11.62 -8.97
C PRO A 44 5.15 12.37 -9.44
N GLY A 45 4.07 11.61 -9.72
CA GLY A 45 2.76 12.20 -9.92
C GLY A 45 2.27 12.83 -8.62
N ILE A 46 1.73 14.04 -8.69
CA ILE A 46 1.20 14.81 -7.55
C ILE A 46 0.13 13.99 -6.78
N LEU A 47 -0.56 13.07 -7.45
CA LEU A 47 -1.61 12.23 -6.89
C LEU A 47 -1.12 10.93 -6.23
N THR A 48 0.17 10.58 -6.36
CA THR A 48 0.67 9.27 -5.89
C THR A 48 0.66 9.15 -4.36
N LEU A 49 0.97 10.24 -3.65
CA LEU A 49 1.00 10.28 -2.19
C LEU A 49 -0.42 10.31 -1.57
N PRO A 50 -1.33 11.20 -2.01
CA PRO A 50 -2.72 11.19 -1.52
C PRO A 50 -3.41 9.84 -1.75
N MET A 51 -3.23 9.24 -2.93
CA MET A 51 -3.83 7.94 -3.25
C MET A 51 -3.37 6.85 -2.27
N GLY A 52 -2.07 6.80 -1.94
CA GLY A 52 -1.57 5.83 -0.96
C GLY A 52 -2.17 6.01 0.44
N VAL A 53 -2.46 7.25 0.86
CA VAL A 53 -3.15 7.51 2.14
C VAL A 53 -4.59 7.03 2.08
N VAL A 54 -5.32 7.38 1.02
CA VAL A 54 -6.72 6.95 0.82
C VAL A 54 -6.83 5.42 0.83
N GLU A 55 -5.93 4.74 0.14
CA GLU A 55 -5.90 3.28 0.10
C GLU A 55 -5.68 2.67 1.48
N ARG A 56 -4.74 3.20 2.25
CA ARG A 56 -4.47 2.67 3.59
C ARG A 56 -5.63 2.93 4.54
N VAL A 57 -6.28 4.08 4.45
CA VAL A 57 -7.53 4.34 5.20
C VAL A 57 -8.59 3.32 4.78
N LEU A 58 -8.86 3.17 3.48
CA LEU A 58 -9.84 2.24 2.94
C LEU A 58 -9.58 0.80 3.39
N TYR A 59 -8.34 0.31 3.27
CA TYR A 59 -7.97 -1.05 3.66
C TYR A 59 -8.07 -1.25 5.17
N THR A 60 -7.61 -0.30 5.98
CA THR A 60 -7.75 -0.37 7.44
C THR A 60 -9.22 -0.40 7.82
N THR A 61 -10.05 0.46 7.23
CA THR A 61 -11.50 0.45 7.46
C THR A 61 -12.12 -0.89 7.04
N ALA A 62 -11.76 -1.43 5.88
CA ALA A 62 -12.25 -2.73 5.40
C ALA A 62 -11.97 -3.86 6.39
N PHE A 63 -10.77 -3.88 7.00
CA PHE A 63 -10.48 -4.82 8.08
C PHE A 63 -11.30 -4.54 9.35
N LEU A 64 -11.46 -3.26 9.73
CA LEU A 64 -12.21 -2.87 10.92
C LEU A 64 -13.71 -3.18 10.86
N VAL A 65 -14.30 -3.23 9.66
CA VAL A 65 -15.71 -3.60 9.45
C VAL A 65 -15.90 -5.07 9.09
N TYR A 66 -14.83 -5.88 9.15
CA TYR A 66 -14.83 -7.30 8.78
C TYR A 66 -15.24 -7.58 7.31
N GLU A 67 -15.00 -6.64 6.39
CA GLU A 67 -15.32 -6.77 4.96
C GLU A 67 -14.05 -6.62 4.08
N PRO A 68 -13.12 -7.60 4.12
CA PRO A 68 -11.90 -7.55 3.32
C PRO A 68 -12.15 -7.68 1.81
N THR A 69 -13.36 -8.08 1.40
CA THR A 69 -13.80 -8.17 0.00
C THR A 69 -13.64 -6.84 -0.75
N ILE A 70 -13.81 -5.71 -0.06
CA ILE A 70 -13.61 -4.34 -0.59
C ILE A 70 -12.19 -4.17 -1.13
N ILE A 71 -11.19 -4.72 -0.44
CA ILE A 71 -9.78 -4.67 -0.86
C ILE A 71 -9.60 -5.39 -2.19
N GLY A 72 -10.22 -6.56 -2.33
CA GLY A 72 -10.19 -7.34 -3.57
C GLY A 72 -10.80 -6.58 -4.75
N ILE A 73 -11.98 -5.98 -4.56
CA ILE A 73 -12.66 -5.17 -5.57
C ILE A 73 -11.76 -4.01 -6.01
N TRP A 74 -11.16 -3.31 -5.05
CA TRP A 74 -10.28 -2.19 -5.33
C TRP A 74 -9.02 -2.60 -6.10
N LEU A 75 -8.39 -3.71 -5.73
CA LEU A 75 -7.23 -4.25 -6.45
C LEU A 75 -7.57 -4.61 -7.90
N VAL A 76 -8.72 -5.23 -8.14
CA VAL A 76 -9.18 -5.56 -9.50
C VAL A 76 -9.31 -4.29 -10.34
N LEU A 77 -9.91 -3.22 -9.78
CA LEU A 77 -10.01 -1.93 -10.48
C LEU A 77 -8.64 -1.33 -10.81
N LYS A 78 -7.69 -1.36 -9.87
CA LYS A 78 -6.32 -0.86 -10.11
C LYS A 78 -5.58 -1.66 -11.18
N VAL A 79 -5.74 -2.98 -11.19
CA VAL A 79 -5.14 -3.85 -12.20
C VAL A 79 -5.77 -3.59 -13.57
N ALA A 80 -7.10 -3.50 -13.64
CA ALA A 80 -7.84 -3.25 -14.88
C ALA A 80 -7.48 -1.90 -15.52
N THR A 81 -7.40 -0.83 -14.72
CA THR A 81 -7.05 0.52 -15.21
C THR A 81 -5.67 0.61 -15.86
N HIS A 82 -4.76 -0.30 -15.52
CA HIS A 82 -3.40 -0.28 -16.04
C HIS A 82 -3.06 -1.50 -16.92
N TRP A 83 -4.05 -2.33 -17.27
CA TRP A 83 -3.85 -3.58 -18.00
C TRP A 83 -3.02 -3.40 -19.28
N GLY A 84 -3.34 -2.38 -20.07
CA GLY A 84 -2.62 -2.07 -21.31
C GLY A 84 -1.17 -1.60 -21.12
N ARG A 85 -0.80 -1.13 -19.93
CA ARG A 85 0.60 -0.78 -19.60
C ARG A 85 1.39 -2.01 -19.16
N TRP A 86 0.73 -2.99 -18.54
CA TRP A 86 1.38 -4.18 -17.97
C TRP A 86 1.82 -5.18 -19.03
N THR A 87 1.17 -5.18 -20.18
CA THR A 87 1.52 -6.03 -21.33
C THR A 87 2.79 -5.60 -22.06
N LYS A 88 3.32 -4.40 -21.79
CA LYS A 88 4.56 -3.92 -22.41
C LYS A 88 5.78 -4.61 -21.78
N GLU A 89 6.62 -5.24 -22.61
CA GLU A 89 7.78 -6.04 -22.19
C GLU A 89 8.72 -5.32 -21.19
N ASN A 90 8.98 -4.03 -21.42
CA ASN A 90 9.86 -3.21 -20.57
C ASN A 90 9.19 -2.68 -19.29
N GLN A 91 7.97 -3.10 -18.96
CA GLN A 91 7.22 -2.64 -17.77
C GLN A 91 7.04 -3.71 -16.69
N ARG A 92 7.55 -4.94 -16.90
CA ARG A 92 7.44 -6.04 -15.91
C ARG A 92 7.99 -5.68 -14.54
N GLY A 93 9.13 -4.98 -14.50
CA GLY A 93 9.73 -4.51 -13.25
C GLY A 93 8.85 -3.51 -12.49
N THR A 94 8.24 -2.58 -13.22
CA THR A 94 7.29 -1.60 -12.66
C THR A 94 6.01 -2.28 -12.18
N TYR A 95 5.51 -3.28 -12.91
CA TYR A 95 4.36 -4.09 -12.49
C TYR A 95 4.63 -4.86 -11.19
N ASN A 96 5.79 -5.51 -11.07
CA ASN A 96 6.17 -6.20 -9.84
C ASN A 96 6.28 -5.23 -8.65
N LEU A 97 6.87 -4.06 -8.85
CA LEU A 97 6.96 -3.05 -7.79
C LEU A 97 5.58 -2.51 -7.40
N PHE A 98 4.67 -2.36 -8.38
CA PHE A 98 3.27 -2.02 -8.12
C PHE A 98 2.58 -3.08 -7.25
N LEU A 99 2.73 -4.38 -7.57
CA LEU A 99 2.17 -5.45 -6.77
C LEU A 99 2.73 -5.47 -5.34
N ILE A 100 4.06 -5.35 -5.19
CA ILE A 100 4.72 -5.30 -3.88
C ILE A 100 4.24 -4.11 -3.06
N GLY A 101 4.10 -2.92 -3.67
CA GLY A 101 3.59 -1.73 -2.99
C GLY A 101 2.16 -1.89 -2.48
N ASN A 102 1.28 -2.52 -3.27
CA ASN A 102 -0.08 -2.82 -2.84
C ASN A 102 -0.11 -3.86 -1.72
N ALA A 103 0.65 -4.94 -1.85
CA ALA A 103 0.75 -5.98 -0.82
C ALA A 103 1.25 -5.42 0.52
N LEU A 104 2.32 -4.61 0.49
CA LEU A 104 2.83 -3.91 1.68
C LEU A 104 1.77 -2.97 2.27
N SER A 105 1.02 -2.24 1.44
CA SER A 105 -0.05 -1.36 1.92
C SER A 105 -1.14 -2.14 2.65
N ILE A 106 -1.54 -3.30 2.13
CA ILE A 106 -2.54 -4.18 2.76
C ILE A 106 -2.01 -4.74 4.09
N ILE A 107 -0.77 -5.24 4.12
CA ILE A 107 -0.14 -5.76 5.35
C ILE A 107 -0.07 -4.68 6.42
N LEU A 108 0.37 -3.48 6.07
CA LEU A 108 0.49 -2.37 7.01
C LEU A 108 -0.88 -1.87 7.51
N SER A 109 -1.89 -1.86 6.65
CA SER A 109 -3.28 -1.58 7.04
C SER A 109 -3.86 -2.65 7.96
N TYR A 110 -3.56 -3.93 7.71
CA TYR A 110 -3.93 -5.03 8.59
C TYR A 110 -3.29 -4.86 9.98
N LEU A 111 -1.99 -4.56 10.04
CA LEU A 111 -1.30 -4.29 11.32
C LEU A 111 -1.93 -3.10 12.06
N GLY A 112 -2.29 -2.03 11.34
CA GLY A 112 -3.02 -0.91 11.92
C GLY A 112 -4.39 -1.30 12.48
N ALA A 113 -5.14 -2.16 11.77
CA ALA A 113 -6.41 -2.71 12.26
C ALA A 113 -6.21 -3.60 13.50
N SER A 114 -5.19 -4.47 13.52
CA SER A 114 -4.86 -5.31 14.69
C SER A 114 -4.49 -4.49 15.92
N ILE A 115 -3.78 -3.36 15.76
CA ILE A 115 -3.52 -2.40 16.84
C ILE A 115 -4.84 -1.82 17.35
N ALA A 116 -5.75 -1.45 16.45
CA ALA A 116 -7.06 -0.93 16.83
C ALA A 116 -7.95 -1.96 17.55
N TYR A 117 -7.82 -3.24 17.21
CA TYR A 117 -8.47 -4.34 17.92
C TYR A 117 -7.77 -4.74 19.24
N GLN A 118 -6.59 -4.19 19.53
CA GLN A 118 -5.72 -4.57 20.66
C GLN A 118 -5.27 -6.05 20.63
N GLU A 119 -5.35 -6.72 19.48
CA GLU A 119 -4.95 -8.14 19.36
C GLU A 119 -3.46 -8.36 19.63
N PHE A 120 -2.64 -7.33 19.39
CA PHE A 120 -1.18 -7.40 19.59
C PHE A 120 -0.73 -7.24 21.05
N ILE A 121 -1.60 -6.77 21.96
CA ILE A 121 -1.25 -6.48 23.37
C ILE A 121 -1.62 -7.66 24.30
N ARG A 122 -2.28 -8.70 23.78
CA ARG A 122 -2.78 -9.85 24.57
C ARG A 122 -1.91 -11.12 24.49
N PHE A 123 -0.70 -11.03 23.98
CA PHE A 123 0.28 -12.13 23.99
C PHE A 123 1.34 -11.92 25.06
#